data_AF-A0A673C8F9-F1
#
_entry.id   AF-A0A673C8F9-F1
#
_cell.length_a   1.000
_cell.length_b   1.000
_cell.length_c   1.000
_cell.angle_alpha   90.00
_cell.angle_beta   90.00
_cell.angle_gamma   90.00
#
_symmetry.space_group_name_H-M   'P 1'
#
loop_
_entity.id
_entity.type
_entity.pdbx_description
1 polymer ?
#
loop_
_entity_poly.entity_id
_entity_poly.type
_entity_poly.pdbx_seq_one_letter_code
_entity_poly.pdbx_strand_id
1 'polypeptide(L)'
;MVTPRKILLDTLDDLGAEDFEKFKWLLQDKTLLKGFKLIRLCQLENANRIDTLNQLLKTYSLYTVRVIRIILVAINRNDLEQEFSVVTTFKTNLQK
;
A
#
# COMPACT_ATOMS: atom_id res chain seq x y z
N MET A 1 4.75 20.43 -1.54
CA MET A 1 3.65 19.60 -2.08
C MET A 1 3.97 18.15 -1.72
N VAL A 2 3.12 17.49 -0.94
CA VAL A 2 3.31 16.06 -0.62
C VAL A 2 2.49 15.26 -1.63
N THR A 3 3.15 14.50 -2.48
CA THR A 3 2.51 13.69 -3.53
C THR A 3 2.02 12.37 -2.93
N PRO A 4 0.85 11.83 -3.30
CA PRO A 4 0.36 10.55 -2.79
C PRO A 4 1.37 9.41 -2.94
N ARG A 5 2.12 9.39 -4.05
CA ARG A 5 3.22 8.45 -4.28
C ARG A 5 4.32 8.54 -3.21
N LYS A 6 4.65 9.74 -2.75
CA LYS A 6 5.70 9.94 -1.75
C LYS A 6 5.27 9.36 -0.40
N ILE A 7 4.06 9.68 0.07
CA ILE A 7 3.50 9.12 1.31
C ILE A 7 3.46 7.59 1.26
N LEU A 8 3.05 7.03 0.13
CA LEU A 8 3.03 5.58 -0.07
C LEU A 8 4.42 4.96 0.00
N LEU A 9 5.43 5.62 -0.56
CA LEU A 9 6.81 5.15 -0.51
C LEU A 9 7.36 5.24 0.92
N ASP A 10 7.18 6.38 1.57
CA ASP A 10 7.59 6.61 2.96
C ASP A 10 6.96 5.55 3.89
N THR A 11 5.68 5.21 3.68
CA THR A 11 5.00 4.13 4.43
C THR A 11 5.66 2.76 4.23
N LEU A 12 6.09 2.44 2.99
CA LEU A 12 6.79 1.18 2.71
C LEU A 12 8.22 1.19 3.24
N ASP A 13 8.87 2.36 3.29
CA ASP A 13 10.19 2.55 3.89
C ASP A 13 10.16 2.36 5.41
N ASP A 14 9.07 2.77 6.07
CA ASP A 14 8.83 2.55 7.51
C ASP A 14 8.53 1.08 7.87
N LEU A 15 8.31 0.22 6.87
CA LEU A 15 8.25 -1.22 7.09
C LEU A 15 9.65 -1.78 7.24
N GLY A 16 9.91 -2.44 8.37
CA GLY A 16 11.13 -3.26 8.54
C GLY A 16 11.20 -4.36 7.48
N ALA A 17 12.37 -4.98 7.32
CA ALA A 17 12.56 -6.02 6.29
C ALA A 17 11.57 -7.18 6.43
N GLU A 18 11.32 -7.64 7.66
CA GLU A 18 10.36 -8.72 7.93
C GLU A 18 8.92 -8.33 7.59
N ASP A 19 8.50 -7.13 8.01
CA ASP A 19 7.17 -6.59 7.72
C ASP A 19 6.96 -6.39 6.21
N PHE A 20 8.00 -5.95 5.51
CA PHE A 20 7.96 -5.78 4.07
C PHE A 20 7.86 -7.12 3.32
N GLU A 21 8.52 -8.17 3.79
CA GLU A 21 8.34 -9.53 3.24
C GLU A 21 6.92 -10.05 3.49
N LYS A 22 6.37 -9.87 4.70
CA LYS A 22 4.97 -10.21 4.99
C LYS A 22 4.00 -9.43 4.11
N PHE A 23 4.27 -8.15 3.89
CA PHE A 23 3.48 -7.30 3.00
C PHE A 23 3.45 -7.87 1.58
N LYS A 24 4.61 -8.23 1.02
CA LYS A 24 4.69 -8.86 -0.32
C LYS A 24 3.96 -10.20 -0.34
N TRP A 25 4.08 -11.00 0.71
CA TRP A 25 3.40 -12.28 0.84
C TRP A 25 1.87 -12.14 0.82
N LEU A 26 1.33 -11.13 1.48
CA LEU A 26 -0.12 -10.91 1.58
C LEU A 26 -0.76 -10.35 0.30
N LEU A 27 0.02 -9.84 -0.66
CA LEU A 27 -0.49 -9.37 -1.96
C LEU A 27 -1.06 -10.48 -2.84
N GLN A 28 -0.73 -11.73 -2.54
CA GLN A 28 -1.30 -12.90 -3.22
C GLN A 28 -2.48 -13.52 -2.47
N ASP A 29 -2.83 -13.00 -1.29
CA ASP A 29 -3.89 -13.55 -0.45
C ASP A 29 -5.29 -13.20 -1.00
N LYS A 30 -5.98 -14.23 -1.52
CA LYS A 30 -7.34 -14.14 -2.07
C LYS A 30 -8.39 -13.77 -1.04
N THR A 31 -8.20 -14.18 0.20
CA THR A 31 -9.16 -13.98 1.28
C THR A 31 -9.08 -12.54 1.77
N LEU A 32 -7.87 -12.02 1.90
CA LEU A 32 -7.60 -10.63 2.31
C LEU A 32 -7.97 -9.63 1.21
N LEU A 33 -7.55 -9.88 -0.03
CA LEU A 33 -7.76 -8.98 -1.16
C LEU A 33 -8.97 -9.39 -2.01
N LYS A 34 -10.08 -9.77 -1.36
CA LYS A 34 -11.30 -10.20 -2.03
C LYS A 34 -11.84 -9.09 -2.94
N GLY A 35 -11.95 -9.39 -4.24
CA GLY A 35 -12.41 -8.45 -5.26
C GLY A 35 -11.31 -7.57 -5.88
N PHE A 36 -10.07 -7.71 -5.42
CA PHE A 36 -8.91 -7.06 -6.03
C PHE A 36 -8.09 -8.06 -6.85
N LYS A 37 -7.37 -7.55 -7.85
CA LYS A 37 -6.43 -8.35 -8.65
C LYS A 37 -5.24 -8.74 -7.78
N LEU A 38 -4.89 -10.01 -7.70
CA LEU A 38 -3.74 -10.43 -6.89
C LEU A 38 -2.42 -10.15 -7.62
N ILE A 39 -1.38 -9.89 -6.85
CA ILE A 39 0.00 -9.84 -7.37
C ILE A 39 0.70 -11.10 -6.87
N ARG A 40 1.31 -11.83 -7.80
CA ARG A 40 2.05 -13.06 -7.46
C ARG A 40 3.35 -12.68 -6.75
N LEU A 41 3.66 -13.36 -5.66
CA LEU A 41 4.90 -13.12 -4.90
C LEU A 41 6.16 -13.23 -5.77
N CYS A 42 6.20 -14.18 -6.69
CA CYS A 42 7.35 -14.37 -7.59
C CYS A 42 7.60 -13.17 -8.53
N GLN A 43 6.65 -12.21 -8.65
CA GLN A 43 6.89 -10.93 -9.33
C GLN A 43 7.57 -9.89 -8.43
N LEU A 44 7.51 -10.10 -7.11
CA LEU A 44 7.96 -9.16 -6.08
C LEU A 44 9.11 -9.71 -5.23
N GLU A 45 9.52 -10.97 -5.42
CA GLU A 45 10.57 -11.63 -4.65
C GLU A 45 11.84 -10.78 -4.54
N ASN A 46 12.32 -10.27 -5.68
CA ASN A 46 13.49 -9.38 -5.76
C ASN A 46 13.13 -7.89 -5.91
N ALA A 47 11.86 -7.52 -5.76
CA ALA A 47 11.42 -6.14 -5.94
C ALA A 47 11.78 -5.31 -4.70
N ASN A 48 12.41 -4.16 -4.93
CA ASN A 48 12.57 -3.15 -3.89
C ASN A 48 11.24 -2.44 -3.59
N ARG A 49 11.24 -1.53 -2.61
CA ARG A 49 10.06 -0.77 -2.19
C ARG A 49 9.47 0.10 -3.30
N ILE A 50 10.32 0.71 -4.13
CA ILE A 50 9.91 1.54 -5.26
C ILE A 50 9.26 0.67 -6.35
N ASP A 51 9.86 -0.46 -6.69
CA ASP A 51 9.35 -1.40 -7.69
C ASP A 51 8.00 -1.99 -7.25
N THR A 52 7.90 -2.33 -5.97
CA THR A 52 6.66 -2.80 -5.35
C THR A 52 5.58 -1.72 -5.42
N LEU A 53 5.89 -0.47 -5.05
CA LEU A 53 4.96 0.65 -5.16
C LEU A 53 4.50 0.88 -6.61
N ASN A 54 5.42 0.83 -7.57
CA ASN A 54 5.08 0.97 -8.99
C ASN A 54 4.15 -0.16 -9.45
N GLN A 55 4.39 -1.40 -9.02
CA GLN A 55 3.53 -2.53 -9.34
C GLN A 55 2.14 -2.41 -8.70
N LEU A 56 2.06 -1.91 -7.47
CA LEU A 56 0.80 -1.62 -6.79
C LEU A 56 0.00 -0.53 -7.50
N LEU A 57 0.65 0.57 -7.90
CA LEU A 57 0.03 1.66 -8.65
C LEU A 57 -0.44 1.19 -10.03
N LYS A 58 0.34 0.35 -10.71
CA LYS A 58 -0.02 -0.23 -12.00
C LYS A 58 -1.22 -1.19 -11.90
N THR A 59 -1.31 -1.94 -10.80
CA THR A 59 -2.32 -3.00 -10.63
C THR A 59 -3.64 -2.45 -10.09
N TYR A 60 -3.57 -1.55 -9.10
CA TYR A 60 -4.73 -1.07 -8.36
C TYR A 60 -5.09 0.39 -8.64
N SER A 61 -4.17 1.18 -9.19
CA SER A 61 -4.36 2.59 -9.55
C SER A 61 -4.96 3.39 -8.39
N LEU A 62 -6.22 3.82 -8.50
CA LEU A 62 -6.92 4.59 -7.46
C LEU A 62 -7.16 3.80 -6.16
N TYR A 63 -7.13 2.46 -6.22
CA TYR A 63 -7.34 1.60 -5.06
C TYR A 63 -6.05 1.21 -4.33
N THR A 64 -4.89 1.66 -4.80
CA THR A 64 -3.59 1.32 -4.20
C THR A 64 -3.52 1.66 -2.71
N VAL A 65 -3.98 2.86 -2.31
CA VAL A 65 -4.03 3.29 -0.91
C VAL A 65 -4.86 2.32 -0.06
N ARG A 66 -6.01 1.87 -0.60
CA ARG A 66 -6.90 0.96 0.11
C ARG A 66 -6.28 -0.42 0.29
N VAL A 67 -5.62 -0.95 -0.74
CA VAL A 67 -4.93 -2.25 -0.67
C VAL A 67 -3.78 -2.20 0.33
N ILE A 68 -2.96 -1.14 0.30
CA ILE A 68 -1.86 -0.98 1.25
C ILE A 68 -2.38 -0.96 2.68
N ARG A 69 -3.42 -0.17 2.97
CA ARG A 69 -4.03 -0.11 4.31
C ARG A 69 -4.53 -1.47 4.80
N ILE A 70 -5.23 -2.24 3.96
CA ILE A 70 -5.71 -3.58 4.32
C ILE A 70 -4.56 -4.49 4.77
N ILE A 71 -3.43 -4.44 4.04
CA ILE A 71 -2.27 -5.28 4.34
C ILE A 71 -1.53 -4.78 5.60
N LEU A 72 -1.38 -3.47 5.77
CA LEU A 72 -0.79 -2.89 6.99
C LEU A 72 -1.53 -3.34 8.24
N VAL A 73 -2.87 -3.31 8.22
CA VAL A 73 -3.69 -3.82 9.32
C VAL A 73 -3.45 -5.31 9.56
N ALA A 74 -3.33 -6.11 8.49
CA ALA A 74 -3.08 -7.54 8.59
C ALA A 74 -1.70 -7.90 9.20
N ILE A 75 -0.69 -7.04 9.03
CA ILE A 75 0.63 -7.19 9.66
C ILE A 75 0.76 -6.42 10.99
N ASN A 76 -0.37 -5.94 11.54
CA ASN A 76 -0.44 -5.17 12.78
C ASN A 76 0.35 -3.84 12.76
N ARG A 77 0.56 -3.26 11.59
CA ARG A 77 1.13 -1.91 11.39
C ARG A 77 0.06 -0.83 11.31
N ASN A 78 -0.83 -0.83 12.30
CA ASN A 78 -1.91 0.16 12.44
C ASN A 78 -1.39 1.55 12.84
N ASP A 79 -0.16 1.63 13.34
CA ASP A 79 0.57 2.86 13.66
C ASP A 79 0.71 3.80 12.46
N LEU A 80 0.80 3.23 11.25
CA LEU A 80 1.00 3.97 10.00
C LEU A 80 -0.31 4.51 9.38
N GLU A 81 -1.46 4.33 10.03
CA GLU A 81 -2.75 4.77 9.48
C GLU A 81 -2.90 6.31 9.44
N GLN A 82 -2.23 7.02 10.36
CA GLN A 82 -2.29 8.49 10.46
C GLN A 82 -1.69 9.20 9.23
N GLU A 83 -0.64 8.62 8.62
CA GLU A 83 0.04 9.17 7.44
C GLU A 83 -0.88 9.28 6.21
N PHE A 84 -1.91 8.43 6.15
CA PHE A 84 -2.87 8.46 5.05
C PHE A 84 -4.04 9.43 5.25
N SER A 85 -4.22 9.97 6.46
CA SER A 85 -5.31 10.94 6.76
C SER A 85 -5.13 12.23 5.95
N VAL A 86 -3.87 12.65 5.73
CA VAL A 86 -3.52 13.84 4.94
C VAL A 86 -3.94 13.71 3.47
N VAL A 87 -3.89 12.51 2.89
CA VAL A 87 -4.28 12.27 1.49
C VAL A 87 -5.80 12.42 1.31
N THR A 88 -6.59 12.07 2.33
CA THR A 88 -8.06 12.15 2.28
C THR A 88 -8.60 13.57 2.42
N THR A 89 -7.89 14.48 3.07
CA THR A 89 -8.34 15.88 3.26
C THR A 89 -8.46 16.66 1.94
N PHE A 90 -7.75 16.24 0.88
CA PHE A 90 -7.85 16.87 -0.45
C PHE A 90 -9.14 16.53 -1.20
N LYS A 91 -9.92 15.51 -0.77
CA LYS A 91 -11.20 15.17 -1.39
C LYS A 91 -12.42 15.86 -0.77
N THR A 92 -12.28 16.51 0.39
CA THR A 92 -13.42 17.13 1.10
C THR A 92 -13.52 18.66 0.95
N ASN A 93 -12.64 19.31 0.19
CA ASN A 93 -12.70 20.77 -0.04
C ASN A 93 -13.14 21.16 -1.46
N LEU A 94 -14.03 20.37 -2.09
CA LEU A 94 -14.70 20.76 -3.34
C LEU A 94 -16.23 20.54 -3.30
N GLN A 95 -16.82 20.78 -2.13
CA GLN A 95 -18.25 21.04 -2.00
C GLN A 95 -18.47 22.21 -1.03
N LYS A 96 -18.15 23.42 -1.47
CA LYS A 96 -18.82 24.63 -0.99
C LYS A 96 -18.78 25.72 -2.05
#